data_AF-A0A0F3GHB7-F1
#
_entry.id   AF-A0A0F3GHB7-F1
#
_cell.length_a   1.000
_cell.length_b   1.000
_cell.length_c   1.000
_cell.angle_alpha   90.00
_cell.angle_beta   90.00
_cell.angle_gamma   90.00
#
_symmetry.space_group_name_H-M   'P 1'
#
loop_
_entity.id
_entity.type
_entity.pdbx_description
1 polymer ?
#
loop_
_entity_poly.entity_id
_entity_poly.type
_entity_poly.pdbx_seq_one_letter_code
_entity_poly.pdbx_strand_id
1 'polypeptide(L)'
;MLILEPLDFVRTYVEAVNEELTKHNPNFKLSEIQRNWLSFCVTAVILTNSINWSSFQRISLRKYSIGALSWMFRCSKIQWDALLYASTMRILCKYGIKEGGLIIDDTGKGRSKVVKKIAFSHKMIDKETGGYIIG
;
A
#
# COMPACT_ATOMS: atom_id res chain seq x y z
N MET A 1 -6.97 -17.12 -10.58
CA MET A 1 -8.09 -16.75 -9.71
C MET A 1 -8.60 -15.38 -10.14
N LEU A 2 -9.90 -15.23 -10.32
CA LEU A 2 -10.52 -13.95 -10.74
C LEU A 2 -11.12 -13.24 -9.53
N ILE A 3 -11.12 -11.91 -9.55
CA ILE A 3 -11.79 -11.08 -8.54
C ILE A 3 -13.13 -10.64 -9.11
N LEU A 4 -14.20 -11.29 -8.67
CA LEU A 4 -15.55 -10.79 -8.84
C LEU A 4 -15.86 -9.80 -7.72
N GLU A 5 -15.60 -10.21 -6.48
CA GLU A 5 -15.75 -9.44 -5.26
C GLU A 5 -14.49 -9.54 -4.37
N PRO A 6 -14.21 -8.53 -3.53
CA PRO A 6 -13.12 -8.62 -2.54
C PRO A 6 -13.34 -9.77 -1.56
N LEU A 7 -12.25 -10.36 -1.04
CA LEU A 7 -12.32 -11.41 -0.03
C LEU A 7 -13.00 -10.88 1.25
N ASP A 8 -13.88 -11.67 1.86
CA ASP A 8 -14.68 -11.21 3.00
C ASP A 8 -13.83 -10.75 4.18
N PHE A 9 -12.77 -11.49 4.52
CA PHE A 9 -11.86 -11.08 5.60
C PHE A 9 -11.13 -9.76 5.30
N VAL A 10 -10.89 -9.45 4.02
CA VAL A 10 -10.29 -8.18 3.61
C VAL A 10 -11.30 -7.05 3.84
N ARG A 11 -12.58 -7.26 3.53
CA ARG A 11 -13.63 -6.27 3.80
C ARG A 11 -13.77 -6.02 5.31
N THR A 12 -13.82 -7.08 6.11
CA THR A 12 -13.85 -6.97 7.58
C THR A 12 -12.63 -6.23 8.11
N TYR A 13 -11.45 -6.51 7.54
CA TYR A 13 -10.22 -5.82 7.91
C TYR A 13 -10.28 -4.32 7.58
N VAL A 14 -10.70 -3.95 6.36
CA VAL A 14 -10.80 -2.54 5.94
C VAL A 14 -11.82 -1.78 6.78
N GLU A 15 -12.93 -2.41 7.17
CA GLU A 15 -13.92 -1.77 8.05
C GLU A 15 -13.35 -1.52 9.45
N ALA A 16 -12.65 -2.51 10.02
CA ALA A 16 -11.95 -2.34 11.30
C ALA A 16 -10.89 -1.22 11.26
N VAL A 17 -10.16 -1.07 10.14
CA VAL A 17 -9.21 0.04 9.97
C VAL A 17 -9.95 1.38 9.85
N ASN A 18 -11.08 1.42 9.16
CA ASN A 18 -11.93 2.62 9.05
C ASN A 18 -12.49 3.05 10.41
N GLU A 19 -12.88 2.10 11.27
CA GLU A 19 -13.30 2.39 12.65
C GLU A 19 -12.18 3.04 13.45
N GLU A 20 -10.95 2.48 13.41
CA GLU A 20 -9.80 3.07 14.11
C GLU A 20 -9.42 4.45 13.56
N LEU A 21 -9.49 4.65 12.24
CA LEU A 21 -9.32 5.97 11.62
C LEU A 21 -10.31 6.98 12.16
N THR A 22 -11.59 6.59 12.22
CA THR A 22 -12.67 7.46 12.67
C THR A 22 -12.53 7.83 14.15
N LYS A 23 -12.05 6.89 14.99
CA LYS A 23 -11.74 7.16 16.41
C LYS A 23 -10.60 8.17 16.56
N HIS A 24 -9.57 8.09 15.72
CA HIS A 24 -8.46 9.03 15.76
C HIS A 24 -8.87 10.44 15.30
N ASN A 25 -9.60 10.53 14.18
CA ASN A 25 -10.20 11.76 13.71
C ASN A 25 -11.42 11.46 12.83
N PRO A 26 -12.62 11.95 13.18
CA PRO A 26 -13.83 11.72 12.38
C PRO A 26 -13.70 12.18 10.91
N ASN A 27 -12.86 13.18 10.63
CA ASN A 27 -12.62 13.68 9.27
C ASN A 27 -11.76 12.73 8.40
N PHE A 28 -11.15 11.70 9.00
CA PHE A 28 -10.32 10.73 8.28
C PHE A 28 -11.10 9.48 7.86
N LYS A 29 -12.40 9.44 8.15
CA LYS A 29 -13.30 8.37 7.76
C LYS A 29 -13.23 8.12 6.25
N LEU A 30 -13.08 6.86 5.88
CA LEU A 30 -13.10 6.44 4.48
C LEU A 30 -14.53 6.45 3.96
N SER A 31 -14.72 6.95 2.74
CA SER A 31 -15.97 6.77 2.01
C SER A 31 -16.18 5.31 1.63
N GLU A 32 -17.42 4.93 1.35
CA GLU A 32 -17.75 3.56 0.91
C GLU A 32 -16.96 3.16 -0.36
N ILE A 33 -16.85 4.09 -1.31
CA ILE A 33 -16.06 3.91 -2.53
C ILE A 33 -14.59 3.64 -2.19
N GLN A 34 -13.99 4.42 -1.27
CA GLN A 34 -12.60 4.21 -0.84
C GLN A 34 -12.42 2.85 -0.17
N ARG A 35 -13.35 2.42 0.69
CA ARG A 35 -13.29 1.10 1.35
C ARG A 35 -13.38 -0.05 0.33
N ASN A 36 -14.26 0.06 -0.66
CA ASN A 36 -14.40 -0.94 -1.73
C ASN A 36 -13.12 -1.01 -2.58
N TRP A 37 -12.54 0.13 -2.94
CA TRP A 37 -11.28 0.18 -3.69
C TRP A 37 -10.10 -0.40 -2.92
N LEU A 38 -9.95 -0.06 -1.63
CA LEU A 38 -8.90 -0.62 -0.78
C LEU A 38 -9.08 -2.14 -0.63
N SER A 39 -10.32 -2.60 -0.42
CA SER A 39 -10.61 -4.03 -0.30
C SER A 39 -10.27 -4.79 -1.58
N PHE A 40 -10.60 -4.23 -2.74
CA PHE A 40 -10.20 -4.77 -4.04
C PHE A 40 -8.67 -4.84 -4.17
N CYS A 41 -7.96 -3.75 -3.88
CA CYS A 41 -6.51 -3.69 -4.06
C CYS A 41 -5.77 -4.67 -3.14
N VAL A 42 -6.16 -4.76 -1.87
CA VAL A 42 -5.57 -5.72 -0.93
C VAL A 42 -5.85 -7.16 -1.38
N THR A 43 -7.07 -7.45 -1.83
CA THR A 43 -7.39 -8.75 -2.42
C THR A 43 -6.50 -9.04 -3.63
N ALA A 44 -6.32 -8.08 -4.53
CA ALA A 44 -5.48 -8.23 -5.72
C ALA A 44 -4.00 -8.46 -5.38
N VAL A 45 -3.47 -7.80 -4.36
CA VAL A 45 -2.10 -8.06 -3.85
C VAL A 45 -1.99 -9.51 -3.39
N ILE A 46 -2.92 -9.99 -2.58
CA ILE A 46 -2.91 -11.36 -2.04
C ILE A 46 -2.98 -12.40 -3.17
N LEU A 47 -3.89 -12.20 -4.13
CA LEU A 47 -4.10 -13.17 -5.22
C LEU A 47 -3.00 -13.18 -6.27
N THR A 48 -2.31 -12.06 -6.48
CA THR A 48 -1.23 -11.97 -7.47
C THR A 48 0.16 -12.08 -6.87
N ASN A 49 0.27 -12.01 -5.54
CA ASN A 49 1.53 -11.85 -4.82
C ASN A 49 2.41 -10.74 -5.39
N SER A 50 1.79 -9.63 -5.84
CA SER A 50 2.47 -8.54 -6.54
C SER A 50 1.73 -7.22 -6.38
N ILE A 51 2.44 -6.10 -6.57
CA ILE A 51 1.85 -4.77 -6.68
C ILE A 51 2.01 -4.32 -8.14
N ASN A 52 1.06 -4.71 -9.00
CA ASN A 52 1.11 -4.44 -10.43
C ASN A 52 -0.30 -4.15 -10.99
N TRP A 53 -0.55 -2.91 -11.42
CA TRP A 53 -1.86 -2.48 -11.93
C TRP A 53 -2.33 -3.26 -13.17
N SER A 54 -1.42 -3.68 -14.05
CA SER A 54 -1.76 -4.51 -15.20
C SER A 54 -2.20 -5.90 -14.77
N SER A 55 -1.56 -6.48 -13.74
CA SER A 55 -2.01 -7.75 -13.16
C SER A 55 -3.40 -7.59 -12.53
N PHE A 56 -3.65 -6.49 -11.81
CA PHE A 56 -4.93 -6.25 -11.14
C PHE A 56 -6.07 -6.11 -12.15
N GLN A 57 -5.86 -5.34 -13.22
CA GLN A 57 -6.82 -5.21 -14.31
C GLN A 57 -7.14 -6.56 -14.97
N ARG A 58 -6.13 -7.44 -15.17
CA ARG A 58 -6.33 -8.77 -15.77
C ARG A 58 -7.17 -9.67 -14.88
N ILE A 59 -6.84 -9.77 -13.59
CA ILE A 59 -7.56 -10.67 -12.68
C ILE A 59 -8.97 -10.17 -12.34
N SER A 60 -9.26 -8.88 -12.54
CA SER A 60 -10.58 -8.30 -12.37
C SER A 60 -11.39 -8.23 -13.67
N LEU A 61 -10.97 -8.92 -14.74
CA LEU A 61 -11.63 -8.85 -16.06
C LEU A 61 -11.90 -7.42 -16.55
N ARG A 62 -10.94 -6.50 -16.31
CA ARG A 62 -11.06 -5.07 -16.64
C ARG A 62 -12.19 -4.31 -15.94
N LYS A 63 -12.81 -4.86 -14.87
CA LYS A 63 -13.71 -4.12 -13.95
C LYS A 63 -13.10 -2.78 -13.52
N TYR A 64 -11.79 -2.76 -13.28
CA TYR A 64 -11.01 -1.54 -13.08
C TYR A 64 -9.88 -1.42 -14.10
N SER A 65 -9.78 -0.26 -14.73
CA SER A 65 -8.67 0.04 -15.64
C SER A 65 -7.40 0.41 -14.87
N ILE A 66 -6.23 0.25 -15.49
CA ILE A 66 -4.95 0.74 -14.94
C ILE A 66 -5.04 2.23 -14.58
N GLY A 67 -5.70 3.03 -15.44
CA GLY A 67 -5.90 4.46 -15.20
C GLY A 67 -6.72 4.72 -13.94
N ALA A 68 -7.83 4.00 -13.74
CA ALA A 68 -8.66 4.13 -12.56
C ALA A 68 -7.92 3.70 -11.27
N LEU A 69 -7.18 2.58 -11.34
CA LEU A 69 -6.33 2.10 -10.25
C LEU A 69 -5.29 3.14 -9.86
N SER A 70 -4.54 3.67 -10.82
CA SER A 70 -3.53 4.71 -10.57
C SER A 70 -4.17 6.01 -10.06
N TRP A 71 -5.32 6.41 -10.61
CA TRP A 71 -6.01 7.63 -10.20
C TRP A 71 -6.47 7.54 -8.74
N MET A 72 -7.01 6.40 -8.30
CA MET A 72 -7.42 6.19 -6.91
C MET A 72 -6.26 6.52 -5.95
N PHE A 73 -5.07 5.95 -6.15
CA PHE A 73 -3.96 6.18 -5.21
C PHE A 73 -3.34 7.58 -5.29
N ARG A 74 -3.43 8.25 -6.45
CA ARG A 74 -2.82 9.57 -6.65
C ARG A 74 -3.74 10.74 -6.32
N CYS A 75 -5.04 10.55 -6.51
CA CYS A 75 -6.01 11.64 -6.49
C CYS A 75 -7.12 11.46 -5.45
N SER A 76 -7.23 10.28 -4.82
CA SER A 76 -8.19 10.12 -3.72
C SER A 76 -7.75 10.94 -2.51
N LYS A 77 -8.73 11.58 -1.87
CA LYS A 77 -8.54 12.31 -0.60
C LYS A 77 -8.52 11.32 0.56
N ILE A 78 -7.50 10.47 0.62
CA ILE A 78 -7.24 9.55 1.72
C ILE A 78 -6.07 10.10 2.54
N GLN A 79 -6.21 10.10 3.86
CA GLN A 79 -5.12 10.43 4.77
C GLN A 79 -4.21 9.21 4.91
N TRP A 80 -3.26 9.06 3.99
CA TRP A 80 -2.43 7.86 3.87
C TRP A 80 -1.59 7.58 5.12
N ASP A 81 -1.04 8.60 5.76
CA ASP A 81 -0.24 8.44 6.98
C ASP A 81 -1.10 7.92 8.14
N ALA A 82 -2.29 8.49 8.31
CA ALA A 82 -3.25 8.02 9.30
C ALA A 82 -3.74 6.61 8.99
N LEU A 83 -3.94 6.26 7.71
CA LEU A 83 -4.34 4.92 7.29
C LEU A 83 -3.26 3.89 7.64
N LEU A 84 -1.99 4.21 7.38
CA LEU A 84 -0.85 3.35 7.75
C LEU A 84 -0.78 3.16 9.27
N TYR A 85 -0.91 4.24 10.03
CA TYR A 85 -0.93 4.18 11.48
C TYR A 85 -2.07 3.31 12.00
N ALA A 86 -3.32 3.57 11.59
CA ALA A 86 -4.50 2.81 12.02
C ALA A 86 -4.40 1.33 11.64
N SER A 87 -3.95 1.03 10.42
CA SER A 87 -3.68 -0.32 9.94
C SER A 87 -2.66 -1.05 10.82
N THR A 88 -1.54 -0.40 11.11
CA THR A 88 -0.46 -0.98 11.94
C THR A 88 -0.92 -1.21 13.37
N MET A 89 -1.54 -0.21 13.99
CA MET A 89 -2.09 -0.32 15.35
C MET A 89 -3.11 -1.44 15.45
N ARG A 90 -3.98 -1.61 14.44
CA ARG A 90 -4.97 -2.69 14.42
C ARG A 90 -4.32 -4.07 14.44
N ILE A 91 -3.23 -4.24 13.68
CA ILE A 91 -2.46 -5.49 13.65
C ILE A 91 -1.78 -5.73 15.01
N LEU A 92 -1.09 -4.73 15.56
CA LEU A 92 -0.42 -4.84 16.85
C LEU A 92 -1.38 -5.23 17.98
N CYS A 93 -2.52 -4.53 18.07
CA CYS A 93 -3.57 -4.83 19.05
C CYS A 93 -4.15 -6.24 18.87
N LYS A 94 -4.40 -6.68 17.63
CA LYS A 94 -4.95 -8.01 17.34
C LYS A 94 -4.03 -9.13 17.83
N TYR A 95 -2.72 -8.95 17.72
CA TYR A 95 -1.73 -9.93 18.16
C TYR A 95 -1.23 -9.70 19.60
N GLY A 96 -1.76 -8.72 20.31
CA GLY A 96 -1.35 -8.40 21.68
C GLY A 96 0.11 -7.91 21.79
N ILE A 97 0.66 -7.35 20.72
CA ILE A 97 2.03 -6.84 20.69
C ILE A 97 2.07 -5.50 21.43
N LYS A 98 2.83 -5.44 22.54
CA LYS A 98 2.91 -4.26 23.42
C LYS A 98 4.25 -3.54 23.36
N GLU A 99 5.28 -4.20 22.85
CA GLU A 99 6.64 -3.70 22.80
C GLU A 99 7.32 -4.19 21.52
N GLY A 100 8.39 -3.50 21.13
CA GLY A 100 9.18 -3.82 19.95
C GLY A 100 10.44 -2.97 19.90
N GLY A 101 11.38 -3.37 19.04
CA GLY A 101 12.57 -2.58 18.74
C GLY A 101 12.33 -1.70 17.52
N LEU A 102 12.72 -0.43 17.59
CA LEU A 102 12.83 0.41 16.40
C LEU A 102 14.10 0.04 15.66
N ILE A 103 13.95 -0.62 14.51
CA ILE A 103 15.05 -0.90 13.58
C ILE A 103 14.87 0.04 12.39
N ILE A 104 15.78 0.99 12.24
CA ILE A 104 15.82 1.87 11.07
C ILE A 104 16.70 1.16 10.04
N ASP A 105 16.06 0.50 9.09
CA ASP A 105 16.73 -0.05 7.91
C ASP A 105 16.50 0.86 6.72
N ASP A 106 17.57 1.46 6.21
CA ASP A 106 17.53 2.17 4.93
C ASP A 106 17.76 1.13 3.82
N THR A 107 16.67 0.61 3.28
CA THR A 107 16.79 -0.20 2.07
C THR A 107 17.11 0.76 0.92
N GLY A 108 18.40 0.90 0.63
CA GLY A 108 18.93 1.56 -0.56
C GLY A 108 18.49 0.83 -1.83
N LYS A 109 17.20 0.85 -2.12
CA LYS A 109 16.65 0.34 -3.37
C LYS A 109 17.11 1.31 -4.45
N GLY A 110 17.97 0.86 -5.35
CA GLY A 110 18.35 1.64 -6.53
C GLY A 110 17.09 2.19 -7.19
N ARG A 111 16.88 3.51 -7.09
CA ARG A 111 15.69 4.15 -7.64
C ARG A 111 15.80 4.13 -9.15
N SER A 112 15.19 3.12 -9.76
CA SER A 112 15.10 2.90 -11.20
C SER A 112 16.47 2.85 -11.91
N LYS A 113 16.81 1.67 -12.47
CA LYS A 113 18.01 1.47 -13.32
C LYS A 113 18.12 2.43 -14.53
N VAL A 114 17.12 3.30 -14.74
CA VAL A 114 16.96 4.18 -15.91
C VAL A 114 17.05 5.67 -15.54
N VAL A 115 17.04 6.04 -14.25
CA VAL A 115 17.13 7.47 -13.87
C VAL A 115 18.57 7.96 -14.03
N LYS A 116 18.80 8.78 -15.06
CA LYS A 116 20.14 9.31 -15.36
C LYS A 116 20.48 10.60 -14.60
N LYS A 117 19.48 11.35 -14.11
CA LYS A 117 19.61 12.61 -13.35
C LYS A 117 18.24 13.08 -12.88
N ILE A 118 17.94 12.95 -11.59
CA ILE A 118 16.94 13.77 -10.91
C ILE A 118 17.67 14.69 -9.95
N ALA A 119 17.09 15.85 -9.62
CA ALA A 119 17.67 16.72 -8.61
C ALA A 119 17.89 15.93 -7.30
N PHE A 120 19.06 16.09 -6.68
CA PHE A 120 19.47 15.43 -5.42
C PHE A 120 19.77 13.91 -5.49
N SER A 121 19.80 13.29 -6.68
CA SER A 121 20.32 11.92 -6.79
C SER A 121 21.84 11.91 -6.59
N HIS A 122 22.34 10.99 -5.76
CA HIS A 122 23.76 10.86 -5.45
C HIS A 122 24.24 9.41 -5.62
N LYS A 123 25.56 9.26 -5.66
CA LYS A 123 26.21 7.95 -5.77
C LYS A 123 26.22 7.29 -4.40
N MET A 124 25.53 6.17 -4.26
CA MET A 124 25.53 5.35 -3.05
C MET A 124 26.33 4.08 -3.29
N ILE A 125 27.04 3.59 -2.28
CA ILE A 125 27.73 2.30 -2.35
C ILE A 125 26.67 1.20 -2.31
N ASP A 126 26.71 0.32 -3.31
CA ASP A 126 25.92 -0.90 -3.30
C ASP A 126 26.62 -1.94 -2.44
N LYS A 127 26.08 -2.19 -1.25
CA LYS A 127 26.66 -3.11 -0.27
C LYS A 127 26.67 -4.56 -0.75
N GLU A 128 25.78 -4.94 -1.66
CA GLU A 128 25.70 -6.32 -2.17
C GLU A 128 26.75 -6.58 -3.24
N THR A 129 26.93 -5.66 -4.19
CA THR A 129 27.84 -5.84 -5.31
C THR A 129 29.24 -5.26 -5.08
N GLY A 130 29.42 -4.44 -4.03
CA GLY A 130 30.61 -3.60 -3.85
C GLY A 130 30.73 -2.48 -4.88
N GLY A 131 29.73 -2.34 -5.76
CA GLY A 131 29.65 -1.32 -6.78
C GLY A 131 28.99 -0.05 -6.27
N TYR A 132 28.40 0.70 -7.19
CA TYR A 132 27.68 1.93 -6.86
C TYR A 132 26.35 1.98 -7.60
N ILE A 133 25.34 2.51 -6.92
CA ILE A 133 24.02 2.83 -7.49
C ILE A 133 23.78 4.33 -7.39
N ILE A 134 22.91 4.85 -8.28
CA ILE A 134 22.39 6.21 -8.18
C ILE A 134 21.06 6.13 -7.44
N GLY A 135 20.88 6.91 -6.38
CA GLY A 135 19.61 7.02 -5.66
C GLY A 135 19.37 8.37 -5.01
#